data_AF-A0A820Y1Y3-F1
#
_entry.id   AF-A0A820Y1Y3-F1
#
_cell.length_a   1.000
_cell.length_b   1.000
_cell.length_c   1.000
_cell.angle_alpha   90.00
_cell.angle_beta   90.00
_cell.angle_gamma   90.00
#
_symmetry.space_group_name_H-M   'P 1'
#
loop_
_entity.id
_entity.type
_entity.pdbx_description
1 polymer ?
#
loop_
_entity_poly.entity_id
_entity_poly.type
_entity_poly.pdbx_seq_one_letter_code
_entity_poly.pdbx_strand_id
1 'polypeptide(L)'
;MPRSLTNEQRIFLVKQWWISGNTRVVNEAFQAEFPDTKIPTRQTIYQLAKKFDETGSVEDAPRSGRPRTVRTEENMERVSETFLLNPQTSKKRASIDLGISRRSLGRLMQDLNLKLYKPRLLQALNEDDPDRRTEFCEWVLDSFEEDPTLLDRILWTDEAIFKVNGRVNRHNCVYWSDTNPHLVIEQELNVPQVVVWGGIWSNGVVGPYFFEGNVTSQKYFQMLKDNIIPQLEEHSSFQTMIWQQDGAPPHYGQIVRDYLDDTFLHWIGRRGTIEWPPRSPDLTPCDFSLWGILKDRVYAQNPCNTNHLKSLIEQEFISINDDIELCQKICRSVADRCQMCINTEGKQFEHLR
;
A
#
# COMPACT_ATOMS: atom_id res chain seq x y z
N MET A 1 -34.89 -34.83 -6.11
CA MET A 1 -34.12 -36.07 -6.36
C MET A 1 -33.07 -35.79 -7.43
N PRO A 2 -31.79 -36.15 -7.21
CA PRO A 2 -30.73 -35.86 -8.18
C PRO A 2 -31.04 -36.55 -9.51
N ARG A 3 -31.02 -35.78 -10.60
CA ARG A 3 -31.34 -36.25 -11.97
C ARG A 3 -30.19 -37.03 -12.64
N SER A 4 -29.05 -37.20 -11.97
CA SER A 4 -27.82 -37.76 -12.54
C SER A 4 -27.27 -38.89 -11.69
N LEU A 5 -26.87 -39.98 -12.35
CA LEU A 5 -26.17 -41.11 -11.75
C LEU A 5 -24.84 -40.65 -11.13
N THR A 6 -24.54 -41.14 -9.92
CA THR A 6 -23.26 -40.90 -9.24
C THR A 6 -22.12 -41.66 -9.92
N ASN A 7 -20.87 -41.29 -9.65
CA ASN A 7 -19.70 -41.99 -10.23
C ASN A 7 -19.67 -43.47 -9.82
N GLU A 8 -20.05 -43.79 -8.59
CA GLU A 8 -20.14 -45.17 -8.09
C GLU A 8 -21.18 -46.00 -8.86
N GLN A 9 -22.37 -45.43 -9.07
CA GLN A 9 -23.43 -46.05 -9.88
C GLN A 9 -23.00 -46.25 -11.33
N ARG A 10 -22.27 -45.28 -11.90
CA ARG A 10 -21.73 -45.39 -13.27
C ARG A 10 -20.69 -46.52 -13.38
N ILE A 11 -19.78 -46.63 -12.42
CA ILE A 11 -18.78 -47.70 -12.38
C ILE A 11 -19.46 -49.07 -12.28
N PHE A 12 -20.47 -49.19 -11.42
CA PHE A 12 -21.22 -50.44 -11.27
C PHE A 12 -21.88 -50.87 -12.58
N LEU A 13 -22.53 -49.93 -13.29
CA LEU A 13 -23.17 -50.22 -14.58
C LEU A 13 -22.18 -50.69 -15.65
N VAL A 14 -21.00 -50.06 -15.74
CA VAL A 14 -19.95 -50.48 -16.69
C VAL A 14 -19.44 -51.88 -16.35
N LYS A 15 -19.19 -52.18 -15.07
CA LYS A 15 -18.75 -53.52 -14.63
C LYS A 15 -19.78 -54.60 -14.96
N GLN A 16 -21.06 -54.38 -14.63
CA GLN A 16 -22.11 -55.36 -14.89
C GLN A 16 -22.39 -55.53 -16.40
N TRP A 17 -22.23 -54.46 -17.18
CA TRP A 17 -22.35 -54.52 -18.63
C TRP A 17 -21.27 -55.44 -19.25
N TRP A 18 -20.03 -55.39 -18.77
CA TRP A 18 -18.99 -56.29 -19.27
C TRP A 18 -19.15 -57.75 -18.85
N ILE A 19 -19.76 -58.01 -17.69
CA ILE A 19 -20.02 -59.38 -17.23
C ILE A 19 -21.12 -60.04 -18.06
N SER A 20 -22.20 -59.32 -18.35
CA SER A 20 -23.42 -59.93 -18.89
C SER A 20 -23.72 -59.57 -20.34
N GLY A 21 -23.23 -58.44 -20.85
CA GLY A 21 -23.60 -57.87 -22.15
C GLY A 21 -25.11 -57.63 -22.34
N ASN A 22 -25.91 -57.81 -21.28
CA ASN A 22 -27.37 -57.86 -21.35
C ASN A 22 -27.97 -56.84 -20.40
N THR A 23 -28.55 -55.79 -20.98
CA THR A 23 -29.17 -54.67 -20.27
C THR A 23 -30.18 -55.09 -19.21
N ARG A 24 -30.92 -56.20 -19.42
CA ARG A 24 -31.92 -56.66 -18.45
C ARG A 24 -31.25 -57.20 -17.18
N VAL A 25 -30.19 -57.99 -17.33
CA VAL A 25 -29.38 -58.53 -16.23
C VAL A 25 -28.67 -57.38 -15.48
N VAL A 26 -28.14 -56.40 -16.22
CA VAL A 26 -27.54 -55.19 -15.64
C VAL A 26 -28.56 -54.40 -14.83
N ASN A 27 -29.77 -54.21 -15.33
CA ASN A 27 -30.83 -53.48 -14.62
C ASN A 27 -31.34 -54.22 -13.39
N GLU A 28 -31.49 -55.55 -13.46
CA GLU A 28 -31.87 -56.40 -12.33
C GLU A 28 -30.79 -56.33 -11.22
N ALA A 29 -29.50 -56.42 -11.58
CA ALA A 29 -28.39 -56.27 -10.65
C ALA A 29 -28.28 -54.84 -10.07
N PHE A 30 -28.51 -53.81 -10.90
CA PHE A 30 -28.49 -52.42 -10.47
C PHE A 30 -29.63 -52.08 -9.51
N GLN A 31 -30.83 -52.63 -9.74
CA GLN A 31 -31.97 -52.44 -8.85
C GLN A 31 -31.78 -53.15 -7.50
N ALA A 32 -31.08 -54.29 -7.48
CA ALA A 32 -30.74 -55.00 -6.25
C ALA A 32 -29.74 -54.22 -5.38
N GLU A 33 -28.73 -53.60 -6.00
CA GLU A 33 -27.69 -52.83 -5.30
C GLU A 33 -28.14 -51.39 -4.95
N PHE A 34 -28.94 -50.76 -5.80
CA PHE A 34 -29.39 -49.37 -5.65
C PHE A 34 -30.93 -49.23 -5.74
N PRO A 35 -31.69 -49.76 -4.76
CA PRO A 35 -33.15 -49.88 -4.84
C PRO A 35 -33.89 -48.54 -4.90
N ASP A 36 -33.34 -47.48 -4.30
CA ASP A 36 -33.94 -46.14 -4.24
C ASP A 36 -33.61 -45.26 -5.46
N THR A 37 -32.87 -45.78 -6.44
CA THR A 37 -32.45 -45.03 -7.63
C THR A 37 -33.28 -45.42 -8.85
N LYS A 38 -33.65 -44.45 -9.69
CA LYS A 38 -34.36 -44.71 -10.94
C LYS A 38 -33.49 -45.57 -11.87
N ILE A 39 -34.04 -46.70 -12.33
CA ILE A 39 -33.37 -47.63 -13.25
C ILE A 39 -32.91 -46.87 -14.52
N PRO A 40 -31.61 -46.96 -14.87
CA PRO A 40 -31.07 -46.36 -16.08
C PRO A 40 -31.69 -46.95 -17.35
N THR A 41 -31.84 -46.11 -18.38
CA THR A 41 -32.31 -46.61 -19.68
C THR A 41 -31.22 -47.42 -20.38
N ARG A 42 -31.62 -48.34 -21.28
CA ARG A 42 -30.70 -49.10 -22.12
C ARG A 42 -29.70 -48.21 -22.87
N GLN A 43 -30.17 -47.07 -23.36
CA GLN A 43 -29.33 -46.11 -24.08
C GLN A 43 -28.30 -45.47 -23.16
N THR A 44 -28.66 -45.14 -21.92
CA THR A 44 -27.72 -44.61 -20.92
C THR A 44 -26.60 -45.59 -20.61
N ILE A 45 -26.93 -46.87 -20.41
CA ILE A 45 -25.96 -47.93 -20.10
C ILE A 45 -25.00 -48.13 -21.28
N TYR A 46 -25.55 -48.21 -22.50
CA TYR A 46 -24.74 -48.35 -23.70
C TYR A 46 -23.81 -47.15 -23.94
N GLN A 47 -24.33 -45.92 -23.83
CA GLN A 47 -23.52 -44.71 -24.02
C GLN A 47 -22.41 -44.59 -22.96
N LEU A 48 -22.70 -45.01 -21.72
CA LEU A 48 -21.72 -45.00 -20.64
C LEU A 48 -20.62 -46.06 -20.87
N ALA A 49 -20.97 -47.28 -21.26
CA ALA A 49 -20.01 -48.33 -21.59
C ALA A 49 -19.15 -47.95 -22.80
N LYS A 50 -19.77 -47.44 -23.87
CA LYS A 50 -19.06 -46.97 -25.06
C LYS A 50 -18.09 -45.84 -24.74
N LYS A 51 -18.52 -44.86 -23.94
CA LYS A 51 -17.65 -43.77 -23.48
C LYS A 51 -16.48 -44.30 -22.65
N PHE A 52 -16.70 -45.31 -21.83
CA PHE A 52 -15.63 -45.94 -21.05
C PHE A 52 -14.64 -46.67 -21.95
N ASP A 53 -15.09 -47.38 -22.98
CA ASP A 53 -14.21 -48.01 -23.98
C ASP A 53 -13.34 -46.98 -24.73
N GLU A 54 -13.89 -45.80 -25.02
CA GLU A 54 -13.20 -44.75 -25.77
C GLU A 54 -12.25 -43.89 -24.92
N THR A 55 -12.57 -43.66 -23.64
CA THR A 55 -11.87 -42.67 -22.79
C THR A 55 -11.30 -43.21 -21.49
N GLY A 56 -11.66 -44.44 -21.10
CA GLY A 56 -11.29 -45.04 -19.81
C GLY A 56 -11.89 -44.37 -18.57
N SER A 57 -12.80 -43.39 -18.74
CA SER A 57 -13.36 -42.60 -17.63
C SER A 57 -14.89 -42.56 -17.65
N VAL A 58 -15.48 -42.65 -16.44
CA VAL A 58 -16.93 -42.43 -16.22
C VAL A 58 -17.27 -40.97 -15.90
N GLU A 59 -16.27 -40.10 -15.76
CA GLU A 59 -16.44 -38.69 -15.41
C GLU A 59 -16.99 -37.86 -16.57
N ASP A 60 -17.79 -36.83 -16.28
CA ASP A 60 -18.33 -35.95 -17.32
C ASP A 60 -17.21 -35.18 -18.03
N ALA A 61 -17.26 -35.14 -19.37
CA ALA A 61 -16.29 -34.39 -20.15
C ALA A 61 -16.40 -32.87 -19.87
N PRO A 62 -15.30 -32.11 -19.95
CA PRO A 62 -15.35 -30.66 -19.81
C PRO A 62 -16.29 -30.08 -20.87
N ARG A 63 -17.30 -29.34 -20.41
CA ARG A 63 -18.29 -28.71 -21.29
C ARG A 63 -17.64 -27.54 -22.02
N SER A 64 -17.88 -27.40 -23.32
CA SER A 64 -17.52 -26.19 -24.06
C SER A 64 -18.36 -25.02 -23.53
N GLY A 65 -17.71 -24.16 -22.75
CA GLY A 65 -18.33 -22.94 -22.24
C GLY A 65 -18.67 -21.96 -23.36
N ARG A 66 -19.41 -20.89 -23.02
CA ARG A 66 -19.73 -19.80 -23.96
C ARG A 66 -18.43 -19.15 -24.48
N PRO A 67 -18.29 -18.90 -25.79
CA PRO A 67 -17.10 -18.26 -26.36
C PRO A 67 -16.79 -16.91 -25.71
N ARG A 68 -15.52 -16.67 -25.40
CA ARG A 68 -15.03 -15.39 -24.86
C ARG A 68 -14.85 -14.41 -26.03
N THR A 69 -15.81 -13.53 -26.26
CA THR A 69 -15.81 -12.61 -27.41
C THR A 69 -14.93 -11.38 -27.25
N VAL A 70 -14.55 -11.01 -26.02
CA VAL A 70 -13.82 -9.75 -25.75
C VAL A 70 -12.43 -9.98 -25.12
N ARG A 71 -12.21 -11.15 -24.49
CA ARG A 71 -10.90 -11.58 -23.98
C ARG A 71 -10.16 -12.37 -25.05
N THR A 72 -9.89 -11.73 -26.18
CA THR A 72 -9.07 -12.29 -27.27
C THR A 72 -7.64 -11.79 -27.12
N GLU A 73 -6.65 -12.53 -27.63
CA GLU A 73 -5.24 -12.11 -27.64
C GLU A 73 -5.06 -10.76 -28.33
N GLU A 74 -5.71 -10.56 -29.48
CA GLU A 74 -5.70 -9.28 -30.20
C GLU A 74 -6.19 -8.09 -29.35
N ASN A 75 -7.27 -8.27 -28.57
CA ASN A 75 -7.75 -7.20 -27.69
C ASN A 75 -6.85 -7.01 -26.46
N MET A 76 -6.15 -8.05 -26.00
CA MET A 76 -5.15 -7.91 -24.93
C MET A 76 -3.94 -7.10 -25.41
N GLU A 77 -3.43 -7.39 -26.61
CA GLU A 77 -2.32 -6.64 -27.21
C GLU A 77 -2.69 -5.17 -27.43
N ARG A 78 -3.84 -4.90 -28.04
CA ARG A 78 -4.31 -3.52 -28.27
C ARG A 78 -4.49 -2.71 -26.98
N VAL A 79 -4.99 -3.34 -25.92
CA VAL A 79 -5.09 -2.70 -24.60
C VAL A 79 -3.70 -2.46 -24.02
N SER A 80 -2.80 -3.44 -24.11
CA SER A 80 -1.42 -3.32 -23.62
C SER A 80 -0.68 -2.16 -24.30
N GLU A 81 -0.64 -2.12 -25.64
CA GLU A 81 0.01 -1.05 -26.40
C GLU A 81 -0.54 0.35 -26.05
N THR A 82 -1.86 0.47 -25.91
CA THR A 82 -2.50 1.75 -25.58
C THR A 82 -1.99 2.31 -24.25
N PHE A 83 -1.88 1.45 -23.23
CA PHE A 83 -1.42 1.85 -21.90
C PHE A 83 0.11 1.92 -21.77
N LEU A 84 0.87 1.23 -22.63
CA LEU A 84 2.32 1.40 -22.74
C LEU A 84 2.69 2.75 -23.36
N LEU A 85 2.02 3.13 -24.45
CA LEU A 85 2.30 4.39 -25.16
C LEU A 85 1.75 5.62 -24.42
N ASN A 86 0.60 5.47 -23.75
CA ASN A 86 -0.05 6.58 -23.04
C ASN A 86 -0.60 6.15 -21.67
N PRO A 87 0.26 6.00 -20.64
CA PRO A 87 -0.13 5.52 -19.30
C PRO A 87 -1.19 6.38 -18.60
N GLN A 88 -1.31 7.65 -18.98
CA GLN A 88 -2.27 8.62 -18.40
C GLN A 88 -3.68 8.51 -19.00
N THR A 89 -3.89 7.62 -19.97
CA THR A 89 -5.17 7.50 -20.67
C THR A 89 -6.26 6.99 -19.74
N SER A 90 -7.36 7.73 -19.60
CA SER A 90 -8.48 7.28 -18.77
C SER A 90 -9.18 6.05 -19.36
N LYS A 91 -9.75 5.18 -18.51
CA LYS A 91 -10.58 4.03 -18.94
C LYS A 91 -11.73 4.44 -19.87
N LYS A 92 -12.24 5.67 -19.73
CA LYS A 92 -13.30 6.21 -20.60
C LYS A 92 -12.76 6.47 -22.01
N ARG A 93 -11.60 7.12 -22.10
CA ARG A 93 -10.93 7.44 -23.37
C ARG A 93 -10.50 6.15 -24.09
N ALA A 94 -9.79 5.26 -23.39
CA ALA A 94 -9.37 3.96 -23.92
C ALA A 94 -10.57 3.08 -24.36
N SER A 95 -11.71 3.15 -23.67
CA SER A 95 -12.93 2.43 -24.07
C SER A 95 -13.50 2.92 -25.40
N ILE A 96 -13.43 4.23 -25.65
CA ILE A 96 -13.87 4.85 -26.91
C ILE A 96 -12.88 4.49 -28.02
N ASP A 97 -11.59 4.71 -27.77
CA ASP A 97 -10.53 4.54 -28.77
C ASP A 97 -10.40 3.09 -29.23
N LEU A 98 -10.60 2.13 -28.32
CA LEU A 98 -10.51 0.70 -28.63
C LEU A 98 -11.83 0.08 -29.10
N GLY A 99 -12.96 0.78 -28.95
CA GLY A 99 -14.30 0.22 -29.21
C GLY A 99 -14.71 -0.89 -28.24
N ILE A 100 -14.07 -0.98 -27.06
CA ILE A 100 -14.31 -2.02 -26.05
C ILE A 100 -15.11 -1.40 -24.91
N SER A 101 -16.17 -2.09 -24.44
CA SER A 101 -16.95 -1.59 -23.29
C SER A 101 -16.06 -1.42 -22.05
N ARG A 102 -16.30 -0.37 -21.25
CA ARG A 102 -15.54 -0.09 -20.01
C ARG A 102 -15.43 -1.29 -19.06
N ARG A 103 -16.47 -2.13 -18.99
CA ARG A 103 -16.48 -3.34 -18.14
C ARG A 103 -15.55 -4.43 -18.67
N SER A 104 -15.52 -4.63 -19.98
CA SER A 104 -14.61 -5.58 -20.62
C SER A 104 -13.17 -5.08 -20.59
N LEU A 105 -12.96 -3.78 -20.83
CA LEU A 105 -11.65 -3.14 -20.68
C LEU A 105 -11.10 -3.30 -19.25
N GLY A 106 -11.93 -3.08 -18.23
CA GLY A 106 -11.52 -3.29 -16.84
C GLY A 106 -11.11 -4.73 -16.52
N ARG A 107 -11.74 -5.72 -17.14
CA ARG A 107 -11.36 -7.14 -17.03
C ARG A 107 -10.05 -7.45 -17.76
N LEU A 108 -9.85 -6.89 -18.96
CA LEU A 108 -8.60 -7.03 -19.73
C LEU A 108 -7.43 -6.40 -18.97
N MET A 109 -7.62 -5.21 -18.39
CA MET A 109 -6.60 -4.58 -17.56
C MET A 109 -6.23 -5.42 -16.32
N GLN A 110 -7.19 -6.14 -15.72
CA GLN A 110 -6.91 -7.09 -14.64
C GLN A 110 -6.11 -8.30 -15.13
N ASP A 111 -6.48 -8.87 -16.28
CA ASP A 111 -5.78 -10.02 -16.87
C ASP A 111 -4.34 -9.63 -17.28
N LEU A 112 -4.12 -8.38 -17.71
CA LEU A 112 -2.81 -7.78 -18.01
C LEU A 112 -2.06 -7.27 -16.77
N ASN A 113 -2.63 -7.44 -15.57
CA ASN A 113 -2.07 -6.95 -14.30
C ASN A 113 -1.72 -5.45 -14.29
N LEU A 114 -2.44 -4.64 -15.06
CA LEU A 114 -2.24 -3.19 -15.12
C LEU A 114 -2.75 -2.54 -13.84
N LYS A 115 -1.83 -1.99 -13.05
CA LYS A 115 -2.12 -1.30 -11.78
C LYS A 115 -2.37 0.18 -12.02
N LEU A 116 -3.33 0.73 -11.28
CA LEU A 116 -3.59 2.18 -11.27
C LEU A 116 -2.60 2.84 -10.31
N TYR A 117 -1.76 3.72 -10.82
CA TYR A 117 -0.86 4.54 -10.02
C TYR A 117 -1.45 5.94 -9.86
N LYS A 118 -1.51 6.44 -8.63
CA LYS A 118 -1.91 7.82 -8.33
C LYS A 118 -0.63 8.66 -8.29
N PRO A 119 -0.46 9.67 -9.16
CA PRO A 119 0.71 10.52 -9.10
C PRO A 119 0.74 11.27 -7.77
N ARG A 120 1.93 11.31 -7.13
CA ARG A 120 2.18 12.15 -5.96
C ARG A 120 2.73 13.49 -6.44
N LEU A 121 2.24 14.58 -5.85
CA LEU A 121 2.80 15.91 -6.10
C LEU A 121 4.01 16.09 -5.20
N LEU A 122 5.21 16.00 -5.77
CA LEU A 122 6.47 16.30 -5.09
C LEU A 122 6.98 17.66 -5.57
N GLN A 123 7.76 18.35 -4.75
CA GLN A 123 8.49 19.52 -5.22
C GLN A 123 9.50 19.08 -6.29
N ALA A 124 9.55 19.79 -7.41
CA ALA A 124 10.54 19.52 -8.43
C ALA A 124 11.95 19.74 -7.86
N LEU A 125 12.85 18.81 -8.16
CA LEU A 125 14.26 18.95 -7.84
C LEU A 125 14.86 20.08 -8.68
N ASN A 126 15.75 20.86 -8.05
CA ASN A 126 16.64 21.77 -8.76
C ASN A 126 17.83 21.00 -9.35
N GLU A 127 18.60 21.66 -10.22
CA GLU A 127 19.76 21.07 -10.92
C GLU A 127 20.81 20.48 -9.96
N ASP A 128 21.10 21.15 -8.84
CA ASP A 128 22.11 20.71 -7.85
C ASP A 128 21.56 19.73 -6.79
N ASP A 129 20.24 19.53 -6.72
CA ASP A 129 19.66 18.69 -5.67
C ASP A 129 20.06 17.21 -5.78
N PRO A 130 20.12 16.58 -6.97
CA PRO A 130 20.51 15.19 -7.11
C PRO A 130 21.93 14.90 -6.59
N ASP A 131 22.88 15.80 -6.81
CA ASP A 131 24.26 15.63 -6.33
C ASP A 131 24.30 15.64 -4.80
N ARG A 132 23.64 16.62 -4.17
CA ARG A 132 23.54 16.71 -2.70
C ARG A 132 22.82 15.51 -2.08
N ARG A 133 21.79 15.02 -2.76
CA ARG A 133 21.05 13.81 -2.35
C ARG A 133 21.95 12.58 -2.41
N THR A 134 22.73 12.44 -3.48
CA THR A 134 23.70 11.35 -3.63
C THR A 134 24.79 11.43 -2.56
N GLU A 135 25.41 12.59 -2.36
CA GLU A 135 26.45 12.81 -1.34
C GLU A 135 25.95 12.45 0.06
N PHE A 136 24.73 12.87 0.42
CA PHE A 136 24.13 12.49 1.71
C PHE A 136 23.90 10.98 1.81
N CYS A 137 23.40 10.34 0.75
CA CYS A 137 23.12 8.92 0.75
C CYS A 137 24.40 8.08 0.82
N GLU A 138 25.46 8.49 0.11
CA GLU A 138 26.79 7.88 0.21
C GLU A 138 27.32 8.00 1.64
N TRP A 139 27.26 9.19 2.23
CA TRP A 139 27.65 9.40 3.63
C TRP A 139 26.88 8.48 4.60
N VAL A 140 25.56 8.35 4.44
CA VAL A 140 24.74 7.46 5.30
C VAL A 140 25.21 6.00 5.15
N LEU A 141 25.41 5.52 3.93
CA LEU A 141 25.79 4.14 3.68
C LEU A 141 27.20 3.84 4.18
N ASP A 142 28.18 4.69 3.87
CA ASP A 142 29.56 4.53 4.33
C ASP A 142 29.63 4.56 5.86
N SER A 143 28.94 5.52 6.48
CA SER A 143 28.90 5.63 7.95
C SER A 143 28.17 4.45 8.60
N PHE A 144 27.19 3.86 7.92
CA PHE A 144 26.46 2.68 8.39
C PHE A 144 27.26 1.39 8.24
N GLU A 145 28.13 1.29 7.22
CA GLU A 145 29.10 0.19 7.10
C GLU A 145 30.14 0.24 8.22
N GLU A 146 30.61 1.43 8.59
CA GLU A 146 31.55 1.63 9.70
C GLU A 146 30.89 1.41 11.07
N ASP A 147 29.68 1.93 11.27
CA ASP A 147 28.88 1.78 12.48
C ASP A 147 27.45 1.31 12.16
N PRO A 148 27.17 0.00 12.30
CA PRO A 148 25.84 -0.56 12.09
C PRO A 148 24.76 -0.02 13.04
N THR A 149 25.13 0.71 14.09
CA THR A 149 24.18 1.33 15.01
C THR A 149 23.79 2.75 14.62
N LEU A 150 24.39 3.34 13.58
CA LEU A 150 24.15 4.73 13.15
C LEU A 150 22.66 5.04 13.01
N LEU A 151 21.93 4.25 12.20
CA LEU A 151 20.50 4.47 11.94
C LEU A 151 19.64 4.29 13.20
N ASP A 152 20.13 3.53 14.18
CA ASP A 152 19.45 3.34 15.44
C ASP A 152 19.61 4.56 16.38
N ARG A 153 20.60 5.41 16.13
CA ARG A 153 20.92 6.63 16.89
C ARG A 153 20.35 7.91 16.27
N ILE A 154 19.94 7.90 15.01
CA ILE A 154 19.35 9.08 14.35
C ILE A 154 17.90 9.25 14.80
N LEU A 155 17.59 10.43 15.34
CA LEU A 155 16.25 10.90 15.62
C LEU A 155 15.72 11.71 14.43
N TRP A 156 14.83 11.10 13.66
CA TRP A 156 14.20 11.70 12.49
C TRP A 156 13.03 12.56 12.94
N THR A 157 13.00 13.84 12.56
CA THR A 157 11.95 14.77 13.02
C THR A 157 11.33 15.54 11.86
N ASP A 158 10.05 15.85 11.99
CA ASP A 158 9.29 16.57 10.95
C ASP A 158 7.96 17.12 11.48
N GLU A 159 7.26 17.91 10.67
CA GLU A 159 5.89 18.37 10.91
C GLU A 159 4.87 17.84 9.89
N ALA A 160 3.71 17.43 10.40
CA ALA A 160 2.55 17.07 9.58
C ALA A 160 1.30 17.87 9.93
N ILE A 161 0.50 18.17 8.90
CA ILE A 161 -0.81 18.79 9.05
C ILE A 161 -1.90 17.70 9.08
N PHE A 162 -2.70 17.70 10.14
CA PHE A 162 -3.92 16.90 10.26
C PHE A 162 -5.15 17.82 10.21
N LYS A 163 -6.17 17.45 9.45
CA LYS A 163 -7.43 18.19 9.32
C LYS A 163 -8.60 17.43 9.94
N VAL A 164 -9.52 18.15 10.59
CA VAL A 164 -10.77 17.62 11.14
C VAL A 164 -11.79 17.50 10.00
N ASN A 165 -11.57 16.56 9.10
CA ASN A 165 -12.55 16.32 8.04
C ASN A 165 -13.62 15.37 8.59
N GLY A 166 -14.79 15.90 8.96
CA GLY A 166 -15.99 15.14 9.35
C GLY A 166 -16.64 14.30 8.23
N ARG A 167 -15.95 14.17 7.09
CA ARG A 167 -16.21 13.18 6.06
C ARG A 167 -14.87 12.66 5.57
N VAL A 168 -14.83 11.34 5.45
CA VAL A 168 -13.81 10.51 4.82
C VAL A 168 -12.96 11.30 3.84
N ASN A 169 -11.65 11.26 4.08
CA ASN A 169 -10.58 11.63 3.16
C ASN A 169 -11.03 11.42 1.69
N ARG A 170 -10.85 12.42 0.82
CA ARG A 170 -11.14 12.33 -0.64
C ARG A 170 -10.38 11.19 -1.35
N HIS A 171 -9.61 10.39 -0.62
CA HIS A 171 -9.05 9.13 -1.04
C HIS A 171 -10.04 7.96 -1.11
N ASN A 172 -11.25 8.06 -0.53
CA ASN A 172 -12.26 6.98 -0.51
C ASN A 172 -13.74 7.41 -0.69
N CYS A 173 -14.06 8.50 -1.39
CA CYS A 173 -15.46 8.79 -1.76
C CYS A 173 -15.76 8.31 -3.19
N VAL A 174 -16.23 7.07 -3.31
CA VAL A 174 -16.89 6.56 -4.53
C VAL A 174 -18.37 6.89 -4.43
N TYR A 175 -18.90 7.66 -5.37
CA TYR A 175 -20.35 7.81 -5.56
C TYR A 175 -20.76 7.00 -6.78
N TRP A 176 -21.68 6.05 -6.60
CA TRP A 176 -22.37 5.38 -7.69
C TRP A 176 -23.73 6.05 -7.88
N SER A 177 -23.93 6.72 -9.02
CA SER A 177 -25.25 7.15 -9.46
C SER A 177 -25.37 6.98 -10.97
N ASP A 178 -26.57 6.68 -11.42
CA ASP A 178 -26.98 6.47 -12.81
C ASP A 178 -27.22 7.78 -13.57
N THR A 179 -27.29 8.93 -12.89
CA THR A 179 -27.31 10.28 -13.49
C THR A 179 -26.43 11.27 -12.71
N ASN A 180 -25.94 12.32 -13.39
CA ASN A 180 -25.02 13.31 -12.81
C ASN A 180 -25.73 14.16 -11.74
N PRO A 181 -25.37 14.08 -10.44
CA PRO A 181 -26.14 14.70 -9.37
C PRO A 181 -25.97 16.23 -9.25
N HIS A 182 -25.21 16.88 -10.14
CA HIS A 182 -24.88 18.32 -10.04
C HIS A 182 -24.44 18.74 -8.62
N LEU A 183 -23.71 17.87 -7.92
CA LEU A 183 -23.17 18.20 -6.62
C LEU A 183 -21.97 19.13 -6.82
N VAL A 184 -22.18 20.42 -6.53
CA VAL A 184 -21.10 21.33 -6.22
C VAL A 184 -20.56 20.88 -4.87
N ILE A 185 -19.42 20.19 -4.87
CA ILE A 185 -18.68 19.94 -3.63
C ILE A 185 -17.98 21.24 -3.31
N GLU A 186 -18.60 22.04 -2.44
CA GLU A 186 -17.94 23.17 -1.82
C GLU A 186 -16.73 22.64 -1.06
N GLN A 187 -15.53 22.98 -1.56
CA GLN A 187 -14.32 22.81 -0.80
C GLN A 187 -14.37 23.85 0.31
N GLU A 188 -14.78 23.46 1.51
CA GLU A 188 -14.66 24.34 2.67
C GLU A 188 -13.17 24.66 2.85
N LEU A 189 -12.81 25.89 2.53
CA LEU A 189 -11.43 26.40 2.59
C LEU A 189 -10.91 26.50 4.04
N ASN A 190 -11.80 26.34 5.03
CA ASN A 190 -11.53 26.59 6.45
C ASN A 190 -11.84 25.38 7.36
N VAL A 191 -11.48 24.16 6.95
CA VAL A 191 -11.57 23.02 7.87
C VAL A 191 -10.51 23.21 8.98
N PRO A 192 -10.89 23.11 10.27
CA PRO A 192 -9.93 23.18 11.36
C PRO A 192 -8.78 22.19 11.17
N GLN A 193 -7.55 22.68 11.29
CA GLN A 193 -6.33 21.90 11.12
C GLN A 193 -5.42 22.04 12.32
N VAL A 194 -4.62 21.02 12.56
CA VAL A 194 -3.61 20.95 13.60
C VAL A 194 -2.28 20.64 12.92
N VAL A 195 -1.26 21.44 13.23
CA VAL A 195 0.12 21.15 12.85
C VAL A 195 0.75 20.38 14.00
N VAL A 196 1.26 19.19 13.69
CA VAL A 196 1.83 18.25 14.63
C VAL A 196 3.30 18.12 14.32
N TRP A 197 4.14 18.33 15.32
CA TRP A 197 5.55 17.96 15.28
C TRP A 197 5.73 16.61 15.96
N GLY A 198 6.64 15.80 15.43
CA GLY A 198 7.03 14.55 16.06
C GLY A 198 8.30 13.99 15.44
N GLY A 199 8.84 12.96 16.08
CA GLY A 199 9.99 12.25 15.57
C GLY A 199 9.97 10.77 15.88
N ILE A 200 10.79 10.02 15.17
CA ILE A 200 10.96 8.57 15.30
C ILE A 200 12.44 8.21 15.30
N TRP A 201 12.81 7.25 16.14
CA TRP A 201 14.11 6.58 16.11
C TRP A 201 13.93 5.11 16.47
N SER A 202 15.00 4.31 16.44
CA SER A 202 14.87 2.86 16.65
C SER A 202 14.36 2.43 18.03
N ASN A 203 14.35 3.30 19.05
CA ASN A 203 13.79 2.97 20.37
C ASN A 203 12.44 3.64 20.65
N GLY A 204 11.76 4.21 19.65
CA GLY A 204 10.41 4.74 19.82
C GLY A 204 10.17 6.04 19.07
N VAL A 205 9.25 6.84 19.60
CA VAL A 205 8.85 8.13 19.03
C VAL A 205 8.90 9.23 20.08
N VAL A 206 9.09 10.46 19.63
CA VAL A 206 8.98 11.68 20.45
C VAL A 206 7.87 12.57 19.93
N GLY A 207 7.18 13.23 20.86
CA GLY A 207 5.96 13.97 20.59
C GLY A 207 4.71 13.13 20.90
N PRO A 208 3.54 13.51 20.37
CA PRO A 208 3.32 14.64 19.47
C PRO A 208 3.44 15.99 20.19
N TYR A 209 3.88 17.03 19.47
CA TYR A 209 3.72 18.41 19.90
C TYR A 209 2.80 19.16 18.95
N PHE A 210 1.84 19.92 19.48
CA PHE A 210 0.84 20.61 18.67
C PHE A 210 1.15 22.10 18.59
N PHE A 211 1.45 22.60 17.40
CA PHE A 211 1.64 24.02 17.18
C PHE A 211 0.30 24.76 17.07
N GLU A 212 0.25 25.95 17.69
CA GLU A 212 -0.82 26.91 17.50
C GLU A 212 -0.42 27.98 16.49
N GLY A 213 -1.10 28.00 15.34
CA GLY A 213 -0.83 28.93 14.24
C GLY A 213 0.43 28.58 13.44
N ASN A 214 1.08 29.60 12.87
CA ASN A 214 2.29 29.40 12.07
C ASN A 214 3.49 29.04 12.95
N VAL A 215 4.31 28.12 12.46
CA VAL A 215 5.61 27.75 13.04
C VAL A 215 6.62 28.82 12.66
N THR A 216 7.22 29.47 13.66
CA THR A 216 8.33 30.41 13.49
C THR A 216 9.58 29.81 14.15
N SER A 217 10.77 30.29 13.81
CA SER A 217 12.00 29.83 14.46
C SER A 217 11.96 29.99 15.98
N GLN A 218 11.33 31.05 16.50
CA GLN A 218 11.19 31.25 17.96
C GLN A 218 10.28 30.20 18.59
N LYS A 219 9.12 29.89 17.99
CA LYS A 219 8.22 28.85 18.51
C LYS A 219 8.84 27.47 18.41
N TYR A 220 9.56 27.19 17.32
CA TYR A 220 10.27 25.95 17.13
C TYR A 220 11.37 25.78 18.20
N PHE A 221 12.20 26.81 18.41
CA PHE A 221 13.19 26.83 19.48
C PHE A 221 12.58 26.61 20.88
N GLN A 222 11.47 27.30 21.19
CA GLN A 222 10.77 27.14 22.47
C GLN A 222 10.26 25.71 22.66
N MET A 223 9.65 25.13 21.64
CA MET A 223 9.23 23.72 21.66
C MET A 223 10.43 22.80 21.94
N LEU A 224 11.55 22.97 21.24
CA LEU A 224 12.74 22.15 21.49
C LEU A 224 13.19 22.26 22.94
N LYS A 225 13.42 23.49 23.41
CA LYS A 225 13.99 23.77 24.72
C LYS A 225 13.07 23.40 25.89
N ASP A 226 11.79 23.73 25.79
CA ASP A 226 10.87 23.66 26.92
C ASP A 226 10.10 22.33 26.95
N ASN A 227 10.02 21.61 25.83
CA ASN A 227 9.23 20.38 25.71
C ASN A 227 10.04 19.17 25.27
N ILE A 228 10.80 19.26 24.17
CA ILE A 228 11.35 18.06 23.53
C ILE A 228 12.67 17.62 24.15
N ILE A 229 13.66 18.51 24.23
CA ILE A 229 15.00 18.17 24.75
C ILE A 229 14.94 17.66 26.20
N PRO A 230 14.16 18.25 27.13
CA PRO A 230 14.05 17.72 28.48
C PRO A 230 13.56 16.27 28.55
N GLN A 231 12.65 15.86 27.65
CA GLN A 231 12.18 14.47 27.58
C GLN A 231 13.26 13.53 27.04
N LEU A 232 14.10 14.01 26.12
CA LEU A 232 15.17 13.22 25.53
C LEU A 232 16.35 13.06 26.49
N GLU A 233 16.66 14.08 27.31
CA GLU A 233 17.73 14.05 28.31
C GLU A 233 17.55 12.92 29.36
N GLU A 234 16.31 12.50 29.61
CA GLU A 234 16.00 11.37 30.51
C GLU A 234 16.38 10.01 29.89
N HIS A 235 16.58 9.95 28.56
CA HIS A 235 16.90 8.71 27.86
C HIS A 235 18.41 8.41 27.91
N SER A 236 18.76 7.15 28.19
CA SER A 236 20.16 6.70 28.28
C SER A 236 20.98 6.87 26.99
N SER A 237 20.30 7.06 25.86
CA SER A 237 20.89 7.20 24.53
C SER A 237 21.08 8.65 24.09
N PHE A 238 20.68 9.63 24.90
CA PHE A 238 20.69 11.05 24.54
C PHE A 238 22.07 11.53 24.06
N GLN A 239 23.12 11.16 24.80
CA GLN A 239 24.50 11.59 24.53
C GLN A 239 25.06 11.11 23.19
N THR A 240 24.50 10.03 22.62
CA THR A 240 24.94 9.46 21.35
C THR A 240 23.92 9.65 20.23
N MET A 241 22.81 10.33 20.52
CA MET A 241 21.72 10.62 19.59
C MET A 241 22.15 11.65 18.55
N ILE A 242 21.75 11.41 17.30
CA ILE A 242 21.98 12.33 16.19
C ILE A 242 20.64 12.95 15.84
N TRP A 243 20.49 14.25 16.06
CA TRP A 243 19.27 14.96 15.72
C TRP A 243 19.16 15.17 14.20
N GLN A 244 18.00 14.90 13.59
CA GLN A 244 17.75 15.24 12.19
C GLN A 244 16.55 16.19 12.06
N GLN A 245 16.70 17.25 11.27
CA GLN A 245 15.60 18.13 10.84
C GLN A 245 15.77 18.57 9.38
N ASP A 246 14.67 18.95 8.73
CA ASP A 246 14.69 19.40 7.33
C ASP A 246 15.21 20.85 7.16
N GLY A 247 15.21 21.33 5.91
CA GLY A 247 15.68 22.67 5.57
C GLY A 247 14.65 23.80 5.67
N ALA A 248 13.49 23.58 6.32
CA ALA A 248 12.40 24.55 6.36
C ALA A 248 12.82 25.88 7.04
N PRO A 249 12.20 27.01 6.67
CA PRO A 249 12.57 28.32 7.22
C PRO A 249 12.60 28.40 8.76
N PRO A 250 11.66 27.79 9.52
CA PRO A 250 11.73 27.80 10.99
C PRO A 250 13.02 27.15 11.53
N HIS A 251 13.47 26.05 10.91
CA HIS A 251 14.64 25.27 11.32
C HIS A 251 15.97 25.98 11.02
N TYR A 252 15.97 26.86 10.02
CA TYR A 252 17.16 27.62 9.61
C TYR A 252 17.51 28.81 10.53
N GLY A 253 16.66 29.14 11.51
CA GLY A 253 16.91 30.25 12.43
C GLY A 253 18.21 30.08 13.22
N GLN A 254 19.00 31.14 13.37
CA GLN A 254 20.27 31.08 14.09
C GLN A 254 20.09 30.56 15.53
N ILE A 255 19.05 31.03 16.23
CA ILE A 255 18.70 30.57 17.59
C ILE A 255 18.44 29.07 17.69
N VAL A 256 17.95 28.44 16.60
CA VAL A 256 17.69 26.99 16.56
C VAL A 256 19.01 26.26 16.36
N ARG A 257 19.83 26.72 15.40
CA ARG A 257 21.14 26.11 15.11
C ARG A 257 22.09 26.19 16.29
N ASP A 258 22.26 27.38 16.88
CA ASP A 258 23.13 27.57 18.04
C ASP A 258 22.73 26.62 19.18
N TYR A 259 21.42 26.45 19.38
CA TYR A 259 20.92 25.54 20.40
C TYR A 259 21.19 24.06 20.07
N LEU A 260 21.06 23.66 18.80
CA LEU A 260 21.39 22.29 18.39
C LEU A 260 22.89 22.01 18.45
N ASP A 261 23.73 22.99 18.10
CA ASP A 261 25.19 22.92 18.23
C ASP A 261 25.62 22.77 19.70
N ASP A 262 24.93 23.44 20.62
CA ASP A 262 25.18 23.32 22.06
C ASP A 262 24.63 22.01 22.68
N THR A 263 23.59 21.43 22.08
CA THR A 263 22.84 20.28 22.65
C THR A 263 23.33 18.93 22.14
N PHE A 264 23.64 18.81 20.85
CA PHE A 264 23.99 17.54 20.22
C PHE A 264 25.41 17.58 19.68
N LEU A 265 26.18 16.49 19.90
CA LEU A 265 27.51 16.36 19.31
C LEU A 265 27.46 16.38 17.77
N HIS A 266 26.43 15.73 17.21
CA HIS A 266 26.15 15.70 15.78
C HIS A 266 24.66 15.90 15.54
N TRP A 267 24.35 16.73 14.55
CA TRP A 267 23.01 16.87 14.01
C TRP A 267 23.02 17.09 12.49
N ILE A 268 21.98 16.57 11.85
CA ILE A 268 21.72 16.57 10.42
C ILE A 268 20.68 17.65 10.13
N GLY A 269 21.02 18.59 9.26
CA GLY A 269 20.12 19.66 8.89
C GLY A 269 20.80 20.71 8.05
N ARG A 270 20.05 21.73 7.63
CA ARG A 270 20.62 22.81 6.81
C ARG A 270 21.60 23.64 7.64
N ARG A 271 22.89 23.60 7.27
CA ARG A 271 24.02 24.15 8.06
C ARG A 271 24.27 23.43 9.38
N GLY A 272 23.92 22.15 9.48
CA GLY A 272 24.29 21.32 10.63
C GLY A 272 25.68 20.72 10.48
N THR A 273 26.08 19.90 11.46
CA THR A 273 27.34 19.14 11.38
C THR A 273 27.37 18.21 10.16
N ILE A 274 26.20 17.76 9.72
CA ILE A 274 25.95 17.01 8.49
C ILE A 274 24.84 17.75 7.73
N GLU A 275 25.06 18.05 6.45
CA GLU A 275 24.09 18.79 5.64
C GLU A 275 22.93 17.88 5.21
N TRP A 276 21.69 18.35 5.43
CA TRP A 276 20.50 17.66 4.93
C TRP A 276 20.24 18.00 3.45
N PRO A 277 20.01 17.02 2.58
CA PRO A 277 19.75 17.27 1.17
C PRO A 277 18.39 17.94 0.96
N PRO A 278 18.31 19.03 0.19
CA PRO A 278 17.06 19.73 -0.06
C PRO A 278 16.02 18.83 -0.75
N ARG A 279 14.73 19.06 -0.46
CA ARG A 279 13.58 18.39 -1.12
C ARG A 279 13.65 16.85 -1.11
N SER A 280 13.97 16.30 0.06
CA SER A 280 14.15 14.84 0.24
C SER A 280 13.16 14.18 1.20
N PRO A 281 11.83 14.34 0.99
CA PRO A 281 10.83 13.69 1.83
C PRO A 281 10.85 12.16 1.69
N ASP A 282 11.44 11.64 0.62
CA ASP A 282 11.62 10.22 0.37
C ASP A 282 12.75 9.58 1.19
N LEU A 283 13.58 10.40 1.85
CA LEU A 283 14.68 10.00 2.73
C LEU A 283 14.39 10.16 4.23
N THR A 284 13.29 10.82 4.62
CA THR A 284 12.90 10.95 6.04
C THR A 284 11.81 9.95 6.44
N PRO A 285 12.07 9.08 7.45
CA PRO A 285 11.10 8.17 8.05
C PRO A 285 9.75 8.79 8.40
N CYS A 286 9.75 10.05 8.80
CA CYS A 286 8.54 10.78 9.15
C CYS A 286 7.57 10.84 7.95
N ASP A 287 8.06 11.33 6.81
CA ASP A 287 7.28 11.50 5.58
C ASP A 287 6.93 10.18 4.92
N PHE A 288 7.90 9.28 4.77
CA PHE A 288 7.67 8.06 3.99
C PHE A 288 6.89 6.97 4.75
N SER A 289 6.82 7.04 6.09
CA SER A 289 6.19 6.02 6.92
C SER A 289 5.33 6.58 8.05
N LEU A 290 5.92 7.24 9.05
CA LEU A 290 5.26 7.57 10.32
C LEU A 290 3.94 8.32 10.11
N TRP A 291 3.97 9.39 9.31
CA TRP A 291 2.78 10.19 9.03
C TRP A 291 1.71 9.43 8.25
N GLY A 292 2.11 8.49 7.39
CA GLY A 292 1.18 7.60 6.70
C GLY A 292 0.44 6.70 7.68
N ILE A 293 1.18 6.02 8.56
CA ILE A 293 0.64 5.14 9.60
C ILE A 293 -0.31 5.91 10.53
N LEU A 294 0.12 7.05 11.05
CA LEU A 294 -0.69 7.88 11.95
C LEU A 294 -1.96 8.37 11.26
N LYS A 295 -1.87 8.87 10.03
CA LYS A 295 -3.06 9.33 9.29
C LYS A 295 -4.04 8.18 9.06
N ASP A 296 -3.57 7.00 8.67
CA ASP A 296 -4.43 5.85 8.43
C ASP A 296 -5.17 5.42 9.70
N ARG A 297 -4.46 5.32 10.84
CA ARG A 297 -5.06 4.91 12.12
C ARG A 297 -5.98 5.98 12.71
N VAL A 298 -5.55 7.24 12.76
CA VAL A 298 -6.34 8.35 13.29
C VAL A 298 -7.63 8.55 12.48
N TYR A 299 -7.54 8.54 11.14
CA TYR A 299 -8.73 8.78 10.31
C TYR A 299 -9.68 7.59 10.23
N ALA A 300 -9.23 6.36 10.52
CA ALA A 300 -10.14 5.22 10.68
C ALA A 300 -11.15 5.43 11.82
N GLN A 301 -10.79 6.22 12.84
CA GLN A 301 -11.63 6.49 14.01
C GLN A 301 -12.60 7.67 13.83
N ASN A 302 -12.60 8.33 12.66
CA ASN A 302 -13.50 9.44 12.32
C ASN A 302 -13.51 10.59 13.37
N PRO A 303 -12.40 11.33 13.53
CA PRO A 303 -12.32 12.46 14.46
C PRO A 303 -13.40 13.50 14.18
N CYS A 304 -14.11 13.92 15.23
CA CYS A 304 -15.28 14.81 15.12
C CYS A 304 -14.96 16.30 15.40
N ASN A 305 -13.85 16.59 16.07
CA ASN A 305 -13.37 17.94 16.38
C ASN A 305 -11.85 17.94 16.60
N THR A 306 -11.24 19.11 16.76
CA THR A 306 -9.78 19.26 16.94
C THR A 306 -9.27 18.61 18.21
N ASN A 307 -10.03 18.64 19.31
CA ASN A 307 -9.60 18.05 20.58
C ASN A 307 -9.62 16.52 20.49
N HIS A 308 -10.69 15.95 19.93
CA HIS A 308 -10.76 14.52 19.64
C HIS A 308 -9.63 14.10 18.69
N LEU A 309 -9.35 14.88 17.65
CA LEU A 309 -8.22 14.64 16.74
C LEU A 309 -6.88 14.62 17.49
N LYS A 310 -6.60 15.61 18.35
CA LYS A 310 -5.37 15.64 19.16
C LYS A 310 -5.25 14.41 20.07
N SER A 311 -6.30 14.06 20.79
CA SER A 311 -6.29 12.88 21.67
C SER A 311 -6.08 11.57 20.91
N LEU A 312 -6.63 11.43 19.70
CA LEU A 312 -6.36 10.27 18.85
C LEU A 312 -4.91 10.22 18.40
N ILE A 313 -4.34 11.36 18.02
CA ILE A 313 -2.92 11.43 17.63
C ILE A 313 -2.03 11.04 18.82
N GLU A 314 -2.28 11.56 20.01
CA GLU A 314 -1.55 11.19 21.24
C GLU A 314 -1.63 9.67 21.50
N GLN A 315 -2.81 9.08 21.41
CA GLN A 315 -3.00 7.63 21.59
C GLN A 315 -2.23 6.79 20.56
N GLU A 316 -2.24 7.20 19.29
CA GLU A 316 -1.53 6.46 18.24
C GLU A 316 -0.01 6.64 18.35
N PHE A 317 0.48 7.79 18.81
CA PHE A 317 1.90 7.97 19.14
C PHE A 317 2.33 7.02 20.26
N ILE A 318 1.54 6.89 21.34
CA ILE A 318 1.81 5.93 22.41
C ILE A 318 1.83 4.50 21.85
N SER A 319 0.84 4.15 21.03
CA SER A 319 0.79 2.81 20.40
C SER A 319 1.99 2.51 19.51
N ILE A 320 2.53 3.50 18.78
CA ILE A 320 3.74 3.32 17.97
C ILE A 320 4.97 3.26 18.86
N ASN A 321 5.02 4.05 19.93
CA ASN A 321 6.12 4.03 20.89
C ASN A 321 6.30 2.66 21.55
N ASP A 322 5.20 1.95 21.82
CA ASP A 322 5.23 0.58 22.35
C ASP A 322 5.67 -0.47 21.31
N ASP A 323 5.66 -0.13 20.00
CA ASP A 323 6.04 -0.99 18.88
C ASP A 323 7.48 -0.70 18.41
N ILE A 324 8.43 -1.10 19.24
CA ILE A 324 9.87 -0.89 18.99
C ILE A 324 10.33 -1.58 17.70
N GLU A 325 9.78 -2.76 17.37
CA GLU A 325 10.13 -3.49 16.15
C GLU A 325 9.73 -2.71 14.89
N LEU A 326 8.54 -2.09 14.89
CA LEU A 326 8.12 -1.20 13.82
C LEU A 326 9.07 0.00 13.69
N CYS A 327 9.46 0.61 14.81
CA CYS A 327 10.37 1.76 14.81
C CYS A 327 11.75 1.41 14.21
N GLN A 328 12.33 0.29 14.63
CA GLN A 328 13.59 -0.23 14.08
C GLN A 328 13.48 -0.51 12.58
N LYS A 329 12.40 -1.18 12.15
CA LYS A 329 12.18 -1.49 10.74
C LYS A 329 12.09 -0.22 9.90
N ILE A 330 11.37 0.80 10.37
CA ILE A 330 11.23 2.08 9.67
C ILE A 330 12.60 2.77 9.56
N CYS A 331 13.35 2.88 10.66
CA CYS A 331 14.64 3.59 10.66
C CYS A 331 15.69 2.87 9.81
N ARG A 332 15.77 1.53 9.89
CA ARG A 332 16.71 0.74 9.08
C ARG A 332 16.39 0.75 7.59
N SER A 333 15.12 0.93 7.21
CA SER A 333 14.74 1.06 5.79
C SER A 333 15.31 2.32 5.10
N VAL A 334 15.89 3.26 5.87
CA VAL A 334 16.61 4.41 5.32
C VAL A 334 17.82 3.95 4.50
N ALA A 335 18.57 2.93 4.91
CA ALA A 335 19.70 2.42 4.14
C ALA A 335 19.28 1.96 2.74
N ASP A 336 18.20 1.17 2.65
CA ASP A 336 17.67 0.72 1.36
C ASP A 336 17.24 1.90 0.47
N ARG A 337 16.66 2.94 1.08
CA ARG A 337 16.27 4.18 0.38
C ARG A 337 17.47 5.00 -0.09
N CYS A 338 18.52 5.09 0.71
CA CYS A 338 19.78 5.73 0.31
C CYS A 338 20.39 5.01 -0.90
N GLN A 339 20.42 3.67 -0.87
CA GLN A 339 20.89 2.89 -2.00
C GLN A 339 20.05 3.11 -3.27
N MET A 340 18.72 3.19 -3.14
CA MET A 340 17.85 3.54 -4.27
C MET A 340 18.12 4.95 -4.79
N CYS A 341 18.31 5.93 -3.92
CA CYS A 341 18.60 7.30 -4.32
C CYS A 341 19.86 7.35 -5.18
N ILE A 342 20.92 6.66 -4.76
CA ILE A 342 22.18 6.53 -5.50
C ILE A 342 21.95 5.84 -6.85
N ASN A 343 21.21 4.73 -6.86
CA ASN A 343 20.88 4.00 -8.10
C ASN A 343 20.09 4.85 -9.10
N THR A 344 19.36 5.85 -8.63
CA THR A 344 18.64 6.82 -9.45
C THR A 344 19.41 8.12 -9.69
N GLU A 345 20.70 8.16 -9.37
CA GLU A 345 21.57 9.34 -9.52
C GLU A 345 20.98 10.57 -8.80
N GLY A 346 20.52 10.39 -7.57
CA GLY A 346 19.94 11.47 -6.76
C GLY A 346 18.53 11.91 -7.16
N LYS A 347 17.92 11.31 -8.18
CA LYS A 347 16.55 11.64 -8.62
C LYS A 347 15.50 11.13 -7.62
N GLN A 348 14.26 11.60 -7.78
CA GLN A 348 13.11 11.12 -7.00
C GLN A 348 12.79 9.66 -7.36
N PHE A 349 12.44 8.84 -6.37
CA PHE A 349 12.08 7.43 -6.57
C PHE A 349 10.78 7.05 -5.84
N GLU A 350 10.15 5.94 -6.25
CA GLU A 350 8.94 5.43 -5.59
C GLU A 350 9.29 4.69 -4.29
N HIS A 351 8.39 4.71 -3.30
CA HIS A 351 8.58 3.99 -2.03
C HIS A 351 8.80 2.49 -2.24
N LEU A 352 9.79 1.94 -1.54
CA LEU A 352 9.92 0.49 -1.28
C LEU A 352 8.61 -0.04 -0.71
N ARG A 353 8.06 -1.09 -1.34
CA ARG A 353 6.85 -1.78 -0.88
C ARG A 353 7.16 -2.83 0.16
#